data_AF-A0A368HC52-F1
#
_entry.id   AF-A0A368HC52-F1
#
_cell.length_a   1.000
_cell.length_b   1.000
_cell.length_c   1.000
_cell.angle_alpha   90.00
_cell.angle_beta   90.00
_cell.angle_gamma   90.00
#
_symmetry.space_group_name_H-M   'P 1'
#
loop_
_entity.id
_entity.type
_entity.pdbx_description
1 polymer ?
#
loop_
_entity_poly.entity_id
_entity_poly.type
_entity_poly.pdbx_seq_one_letter_code
_entity_poly.pdbx_strand_id
1 'polypeptide(L)'
;MYNGCNGNGNRFETAAECKQICVNGNGTNQLLRNDPNADLRASMKSACQAEYSTEGLTPQQCNNGQSCASDYVCNLRYDSGKFAVGGEKSDRYFYTSQYRTCMRFSYYGTLGNENNFLDYNSCMRMCGVQQ
;
A
#
# COMPACT_ATOMS: atom_id res chain seq x y z
N MET A 1 -8.10 12.05 -6.91
CA MET A 1 -7.31 10.88 -7.38
C MET A 1 -6.47 10.41 -6.21
N TYR A 2 -6.52 9.14 -5.83
CA TYR A 2 -5.79 8.62 -4.67
C TYR A 2 -4.33 8.33 -5.07
N ASN A 3 -3.40 9.09 -4.50
CA ASN A 3 -1.99 9.14 -4.91
C ASN A 3 -1.09 8.12 -4.17
N GLY A 4 -1.69 7.18 -3.43
CA GLY A 4 -1.09 5.92 -3.00
C GLY A 4 -0.29 5.93 -1.70
N CYS A 5 -0.97 5.76 -0.55
CA CYS A 5 -0.51 5.04 0.67
C CYS A 5 -1.61 5.00 1.77
N ASN A 6 -1.72 3.89 2.53
CA ASN A 6 -2.72 3.59 3.60
C ASN A 6 -4.21 3.55 3.21
N GLY A 7 -4.57 2.87 2.13
CA GLY A 7 -5.97 2.63 1.75
C GLY A 7 -6.43 1.26 2.24
N ASN A 8 -7.73 1.05 2.37
CA ASN A 8 -8.30 -0.29 2.57
C ASN A 8 -8.82 -0.86 1.24
N GLY A 9 -9.56 -1.97 1.29
CA GLY A 9 -10.16 -2.60 0.13
C GLY A 9 -11.15 -1.72 -0.65
N ASN A 10 -11.48 -0.51 -0.20
CA ASN A 10 -12.26 0.47 -0.96
C ASN A 10 -11.39 1.14 -2.06
N ARG A 11 -10.86 0.33 -2.98
CA ARG A 11 -10.00 0.76 -4.08
C ARG A 11 -10.42 0.04 -5.36
N PHE A 12 -11.12 0.75 -6.23
CA PHE A 12 -11.70 0.19 -7.46
C PHE A 12 -11.08 0.82 -8.71
N GLU A 13 -10.94 0.03 -9.78
CA GLU A 13 -10.39 0.53 -11.05
C GLU A 13 -11.42 1.35 -11.83
N THR A 14 -12.72 1.08 -11.64
CA THR A 14 -13.81 1.83 -12.28
C THR A 14 -14.90 2.24 -11.30
N ALA A 15 -15.61 3.34 -11.63
CA ALA A 15 -16.78 3.77 -10.88
C ALA A 15 -17.93 2.73 -10.94
N ALA A 16 -18.01 1.95 -12.04
CA ALA A 16 -18.99 0.88 -12.18
C ALA A 16 -18.70 -0.26 -11.19
N GLU A 17 -17.44 -0.65 -11.05
CA GLU A 17 -16.98 -1.67 -10.10
C GLU A 17 -17.24 -1.25 -8.64
N CYS A 18 -16.88 -0.01 -8.28
CA CYS A 18 -17.16 0.57 -6.97
C CYS A 18 -18.67 0.54 -6.63
N LYS A 19 -19.53 1.01 -7.55
CA LYS A 19 -20.98 1.02 -7.36
C LYS A 19 -21.56 -0.38 -7.19
N GLN A 20 -21.07 -1.35 -7.97
CA GLN A 20 -21.53 -2.74 -7.85
C GLN A 20 -21.17 -3.35 -6.49
N ILE A 21 -19.96 -3.12 -6.00
CA ILE A 21 -19.45 -3.74 -4.77
C ILE A 21 -19.96 -3.02 -3.51
N CYS A 22 -19.96 -1.69 -3.48
CA CYS A 22 -20.31 -0.92 -2.27
C CYS A 22 -21.77 -0.43 -2.21
N VAL A 23 -22.46 -0.22 -3.34
CA VAL A 23 -23.80 0.41 -3.36
C VAL A 23 -24.89 -0.60 -3.64
N ASN A 24 -24.72 -1.41 -4.70
CA ASN A 24 -25.80 -2.28 -5.17
C ASN A 24 -25.86 -3.61 -4.41
N GLY A 25 -24.81 -4.00 -3.67
CA GLY A 25 -24.77 -5.13 -2.73
C GLY A 25 -25.01 -6.54 -3.32
N ASN A 26 -25.54 -6.61 -4.54
CA ASN A 26 -25.97 -7.82 -5.21
C ASN A 26 -24.81 -8.37 -6.04
N GLY A 27 -23.88 -9.03 -5.35
CA GLY A 27 -22.86 -9.89 -5.94
C GLY A 27 -23.44 -11.15 -6.60
N THR A 28 -24.56 -11.03 -7.32
CA THR A 28 -25.14 -12.08 -8.15
C THR A 28 -25.21 -11.57 -9.58
N ASN A 29 -24.06 -11.24 -10.16
CA ASN A 29 -23.95 -11.28 -11.61
C ASN A 29 -22.96 -12.38 -11.98
N GLN A 30 -23.34 -13.17 -12.98
CA GLN A 30 -22.77 -14.48 -13.35
C GLN A 30 -21.29 -14.43 -13.81
N LEU A 31 -20.58 -13.32 -13.55
CA LEU A 31 -19.17 -13.07 -13.86
C LEU A 31 -18.19 -13.55 -12.76
N LEU A 32 -18.69 -14.18 -11.69
CA LEU A 32 -17.95 -14.45 -10.45
C LEU A 32 -17.78 -15.92 -10.07
N ARG A 33 -18.30 -16.87 -10.86
CA ARG A 33 -18.28 -18.28 -10.45
C ARG A 33 -16.88 -18.92 -10.49
N ASN A 34 -15.88 -18.25 -11.06
CA ASN A 34 -14.48 -18.70 -11.12
C ASN A 34 -13.50 -17.52 -10.96
N ASP A 35 -13.70 -16.66 -9.96
CA ASP A 35 -12.78 -15.52 -9.73
C ASP A 35 -11.56 -15.96 -8.89
N PRO A 36 -10.33 -15.95 -9.45
CA PRO A 36 -9.11 -16.26 -8.70
C PRO A 36 -8.82 -15.25 -7.58
N ASN A 37 -9.54 -14.11 -7.54
CA ASN A 37 -9.39 -13.03 -6.56
C ASN A 37 -10.63 -12.87 -5.66
N ALA A 38 -11.37 -13.96 -5.41
CA ALA A 38 -12.55 -13.95 -4.53
C ALA A 38 -12.26 -13.34 -3.13
N ASP A 39 -11.09 -13.63 -2.55
CA ASP A 39 -10.64 -13.09 -1.27
C ASP A 39 -10.36 -11.59 -1.31
N LEU A 40 -9.84 -11.09 -2.43
CA LEU A 40 -9.65 -9.66 -2.66
C LEU A 40 -11.02 -8.97 -2.70
N ARG A 41 -11.99 -9.51 -3.44
CA ARG A 41 -13.35 -8.93 -3.50
C ARG A 41 -14.07 -8.98 -2.16
N ALA A 42 -13.90 -10.04 -1.37
CA ALA A 42 -14.44 -10.12 -0.02
C ALA A 42 -13.85 -9.02 0.88
N SER A 43 -12.55 -8.79 0.78
CA SER A 43 -11.84 -7.70 1.47
C SER A 43 -12.33 -6.32 1.03
N MET A 44 -12.62 -6.14 -0.27
CA MET A 44 -13.18 -4.90 -0.82
C MET A 44 -14.61 -4.64 -0.32
N LYS A 45 -15.45 -5.67 -0.27
CA LYS A 45 -16.82 -5.58 0.26
C LYS A 45 -16.83 -5.27 1.76
N SER A 46 -15.95 -5.90 2.53
CA SER A 46 -15.77 -5.62 3.96
C SER A 46 -15.29 -4.18 4.20
N ALA A 47 -14.41 -3.67 3.35
CA ALA A 47 -13.93 -2.28 3.43
C ALA A 47 -15.03 -1.23 3.14
N CYS A 48 -16.06 -1.57 2.34
CA CYS A 48 -17.22 -0.68 2.13
C CYS A 48 -18.07 -0.51 3.41
N GLN A 49 -17.94 -1.42 4.38
CA GLN A 49 -18.80 -1.51 5.58
C GLN A 49 -18.04 -1.22 6.89
N ALA A 50 -16.75 -0.89 6.82
CA ALA A 50 -15.95 -0.59 8.01
C ALA A 50 -16.36 0.77 8.63
N GLU A 51 -16.57 0.80 9.96
CA GLU A 51 -16.74 2.04 10.73
C GLU A 51 -15.38 2.71 10.96
N TYR A 52 -15.25 3.99 10.62
CA TYR A 52 -13.99 4.73 10.73
C TYR A 52 -13.89 5.42 12.10
N SER A 53 -12.91 5.05 12.93
CA SER A 53 -12.46 5.92 14.03
C SER A 53 -11.61 7.04 13.42
N THR A 54 -12.01 8.29 13.67
CA THR A 54 -11.29 9.50 13.25
C THR A 54 -9.89 9.62 13.86
N GLU A 55 -9.51 8.74 14.79
CA GLU A 55 -8.21 8.73 15.47
C GLU A 55 -7.17 7.80 14.81
N GLY A 56 -7.56 6.96 13.84
CA GLY A 56 -6.67 5.93 13.28
C GLY A 56 -6.66 5.84 11.75
N LEU A 57 -7.37 6.71 11.04
CA LEU A 57 -7.58 6.60 9.58
C LEU A 57 -7.14 7.84 8.80
N THR A 58 -6.28 8.67 9.40
CA THR A 58 -5.46 9.62 8.66
C THR A 58 -4.03 9.08 8.59
N PRO A 59 -3.29 9.27 7.48
CA PRO A 59 -1.84 9.28 7.58
C PRO A 59 -1.52 10.26 8.71
N GLN A 60 -0.70 9.86 9.69
CA GLN A 60 0.04 10.87 10.44
C GLN A 60 0.71 11.73 9.37
N GLN A 61 0.23 12.95 9.25
CA GLN A 61 0.79 13.88 8.31
C GLN A 61 2.27 14.04 8.71
N CYS A 62 3.18 13.70 7.81
CA CYS A 62 4.55 14.21 7.87
C CYS A 62 4.42 15.72 7.60
N ASN A 63 4.05 16.48 8.64
CA ASN A 63 3.65 17.89 8.55
C ASN A 63 4.88 18.82 8.59
N ASN A 64 4.72 20.00 7.98
CA ASN A 64 5.65 21.14 8.06
C ASN A 64 7.09 20.89 7.57
N GLY A 65 7.26 20.07 6.52
CA GLY A 65 8.57 19.86 5.91
C GLY A 65 9.49 18.92 6.70
N GLN A 66 8.95 18.15 7.65
CA GLN A 66 9.69 17.11 8.36
C GLN A 66 9.50 15.74 7.71
N SER A 67 10.58 14.97 7.68
CA SER A 67 10.59 13.57 7.25
C SER A 67 9.70 12.70 8.13
N CYS A 68 9.01 11.73 7.54
CA CYS A 68 8.21 10.75 8.26
C CYS A 68 9.06 10.04 9.34
N ALA A 69 8.46 9.79 10.51
CA ALA A 69 9.16 9.13 11.61
C ALA A 69 9.71 7.77 11.16
N SER A 70 10.95 7.45 11.57
CA SER A 70 11.60 6.16 11.26
C SER A 70 10.72 4.99 11.65
N ASP A 71 10.13 5.02 12.84
CA ASP A 71 9.30 3.92 13.33
C ASP A 71 8.10 3.65 12.44
N TYR A 72 7.53 4.69 11.83
CA TYR A 72 6.45 4.51 10.87
C TYR A 72 6.97 3.89 9.57
N VAL A 73 7.96 4.51 8.94
CA VAL A 73 8.52 4.07 7.65
C VAL A 73 9.03 2.63 7.73
N CYS A 74 9.81 2.31 8.76
CA CYS A 74 10.50 1.04 8.90
C CYS A 74 9.57 -0.13 9.26
N ASN A 75 8.30 0.13 9.62
CA ASN A 75 7.30 -0.90 9.88
C ASN A 75 6.35 -1.16 8.69
N LEU A 76 6.46 -0.37 7.61
CA LEU A 76 5.72 -0.65 6.38
C LEU A 76 6.26 -1.92 5.71
N ARG A 77 5.40 -2.69 5.05
CA ARG A 77 5.85 -3.73 4.12
C ARG A 77 6.46 -3.09 2.88
N TYR A 78 7.33 -3.78 2.17
CA TYR A 78 7.73 -3.34 0.83
C TYR A 78 6.51 -3.26 -0.09
N ASP A 79 6.53 -2.30 -1.02
CA ASP A 79 5.52 -2.17 -2.07
C ASP A 79 6.21 -1.86 -3.40
N SER A 80 6.15 -2.82 -4.33
CA SER A 80 6.74 -2.70 -5.66
C SER A 80 6.08 -1.65 -6.54
N GLY A 81 4.91 -1.15 -6.16
CA GLY A 81 4.16 -0.16 -6.93
C GLY A 81 3.71 -0.68 -8.31
N LYS A 82 3.62 0.22 -9.28
CA LYS A 82 3.26 -0.07 -10.68
C LYS A 82 4.29 0.52 -11.64
N PHE A 83 4.35 -0.03 -12.86
CA PHE A 83 5.19 0.51 -13.92
C PHE A 83 4.83 1.96 -14.20
N ALA A 84 5.83 2.84 -14.10
CA ALA A 84 5.73 4.18 -14.63
C ALA A 84 5.43 4.12 -16.13
N VAL A 85 4.57 5.01 -16.64
CA VAL A 85 4.31 5.09 -18.09
C VAL A 85 5.62 5.43 -18.80
N GLY A 86 6.13 4.48 -19.58
CA GLY A 86 7.42 4.62 -20.27
C GLY A 86 8.66 4.53 -19.37
N GLY A 87 8.52 4.09 -18.11
CA GLY A 87 9.66 3.93 -17.20
C GLY A 87 10.08 2.48 -17.00
N GLU A 88 11.30 2.31 -16.53
CA GLU A 88 11.89 1.01 -16.21
C GLU A 88 11.81 0.70 -14.71
N LYS A 89 11.86 -0.59 -14.37
CA LYS A 89 11.97 -1.01 -12.97
C LYS A 89 13.36 -0.70 -12.43
N SER A 90 13.44 -0.37 -11.16
CA SER A 90 14.70 -0.15 -10.43
C SER A 90 14.80 -1.09 -9.24
N ASP A 91 16.03 -1.39 -8.84
CA ASP A 91 16.27 -2.09 -7.58
C ASP A 91 16.30 -1.10 -6.42
N ARG A 92 15.62 -1.47 -5.35
CA ARG A 92 15.45 -0.67 -4.13
C ARG A 92 15.62 -1.54 -2.90
N TYR A 93 15.72 -0.92 -1.74
CA TYR A 93 15.87 -1.60 -0.46
C TYR A 93 14.70 -1.25 0.45
N PHE A 94 14.24 -2.22 1.23
CA PHE A 94 13.25 -2.01 2.28
C PHE A 94 13.76 -2.64 3.57
N TYR A 95 13.45 -2.04 4.71
CA TYR A 95 13.73 -2.62 6.00
C TYR A 95 12.70 -3.68 6.37
N THR A 96 13.16 -4.80 6.90
CA THR A 96 12.32 -5.86 7.46
C THR A 96 12.65 -6.03 8.93
N SER A 97 11.68 -5.74 9.79
CA SER A 97 11.82 -5.89 11.24
C SER A 97 12.00 -7.36 11.66
N GLN A 98 11.47 -8.30 10.87
CA GLN A 98 11.62 -9.74 11.12
C GLN A 98 13.08 -10.18 11.14
N TYR A 99 13.89 -9.65 10.22
CA TYR A 99 15.31 -10.00 10.10
C TYR A 99 16.24 -8.88 10.55
N ARG A 100 15.67 -7.76 11.02
CA ARG A 100 16.39 -6.56 11.47
C ARG A 100 17.44 -6.09 10.45
N THR A 101 17.09 -6.12 9.18
CA THR A 101 18.00 -5.80 8.07
C THR A 101 17.26 -5.22 6.88
N CYS A 102 17.99 -4.67 5.92
CA CYS A 102 17.46 -4.15 4.68
C CYS A 102 17.60 -5.15 3.53
N MET A 103 16.50 -5.51 2.90
CA MET A 103 16.46 -6.44 1.77
C MET A 103 16.18 -5.72 0.46
N ARG A 104 16.74 -6.23 -0.64
CA ARG A 104 16.52 -5.69 -1.99
C ARG A 104 15.17 -6.15 -2.56
N PHE A 105 14.48 -5.27 -3.27
CA PHE A 105 13.26 -5.58 -4.02
C PHE A 105 13.21 -4.79 -5.34
N SER A 106 12.37 -5.23 -6.29
CA SER A 106 12.10 -4.48 -7.54
C SER A 106 10.97 -3.47 -7.32
N TYR A 107 11.24 -2.21 -7.65
CA TYR A 107 10.28 -1.11 -7.65
C TYR A 107 9.99 -0.66 -9.08
N TYR A 108 8.71 -0.57 -9.45
CA TYR A 108 8.29 -0.34 -10.82
C TYR A 108 8.17 1.15 -11.20
N GLY A 109 8.55 2.06 -10.30
CA GLY A 109 8.78 3.47 -10.64
C GLY A 109 7.59 4.40 -10.40
N THR A 110 6.40 3.87 -10.09
CA THR A 110 5.28 4.67 -9.58
C THR A 110 4.58 3.97 -8.44
N LEU A 111 3.87 4.75 -7.61
CA LEU A 111 3.19 4.26 -6.41
C LEU A 111 4.21 3.67 -5.42
N GLY A 112 3.85 2.68 -4.61
CA GLY A 112 4.71 2.17 -3.55
C GLY A 112 4.50 2.92 -2.23
N ASN A 113 5.47 2.81 -1.32
CA ASN A 113 5.50 3.49 -0.04
C ASN A 113 6.93 3.91 0.36
N GLU A 114 7.07 4.57 1.51
CA GLU A 114 8.32 5.17 1.98
C GLU A 114 9.37 4.16 2.48
N ASN A 115 9.02 2.89 2.70
CA ASN A 115 10.00 1.83 2.99
C ASN A 115 10.67 1.37 1.69
N ASN A 116 11.29 2.33 1.01
CA ASN A 116 11.81 2.24 -0.34
C ASN A 116 13.03 3.15 -0.46
N PHE A 117 14.18 2.58 -0.18
CA PHE A 117 15.46 3.25 -0.16
C PHE A 117 16.25 2.94 -1.43
N LEU A 118 17.07 3.89 -1.87
CA LEU A 118 17.90 3.72 -3.06
C LEU A 118 18.97 2.64 -2.86
N ASP A 119 19.51 2.52 -1.65
CA ASP A 119 20.63 1.63 -1.34
C ASP A 119 20.50 1.06 0.08
N TYR A 120 21.26 0.01 0.35
CA TYR A 120 21.25 -0.67 1.65
C TYR A 120 21.65 0.26 2.80
N ASN A 121 22.62 1.17 2.59
CA ASN A 121 23.15 2.03 3.65
C ASN A 121 22.16 3.14 4.02
N SER A 122 21.46 3.72 3.05
CA SER A 122 20.39 4.69 3.33
C SER A 122 19.23 4.05 4.11
N CYS A 123 18.88 2.81 3.75
CA CYS A 123 17.90 2.01 4.51
C CYS A 123 18.35 1.74 5.95
N MET A 124 19.57 1.22 6.15
CA MET A 124 20.07 0.92 7.49
C MET A 124 20.33 2.16 8.34
N ARG A 125 20.64 3.31 7.72
CA ARG A 125 20.75 4.59 8.44
C ARG A 125 19.39 5.05 8.96
N MET A 126 18.32 4.84 8.17
CA MET A 126 16.96 5.20 8.57
C MET A 126 16.38 4.23 9.60
N CYS A 127 16.60 2.93 9.42
CA CYS A 127 15.84 1.87 10.10
C CYS A 127 16.68 0.91 10.95
N GLY A 128 18.00 0.91 10.80
CA GLY A 128 18.89 -0.05 11.43
C GLY A 128 19.20 0.22 12.91
N VAL A 129 18.82 1.39 13.42
CA VAL A 129 18.92 1.73 14.85
C VAL A 129 17.63 1.32 15.56
N GLN A 130 17.59 0.07 16.03
CA GLN A 130 16.67 -0.32 17.10
C GLN A 130 17.48 -0.39 18.40
N GLN A 131 17.24 0.54 19.33
CA GLN A 131 17.60 0.40 20.73
C GLN A 131 16.57 -0.50 21.42
#